data_AF-A0A9D2RGL9-F1
#
_entry.id   AF-A0A9D2RGL9-F1
#
_cell.length_a   1.000
_cell.length_b   1.000
_cell.length_c   1.000
_cell.angle_alpha   90.00
_cell.angle_beta   90.00
_cell.angle_gamma   90.00
#
_symmetry.space_group_name_H-M   'P 1'
#
loop_
_entity.id
_entity.type
_entity.pdbx_description
1 polymer ?
#
loop_
_entity_poly.entity_id
_entity_poly.type
_entity_poly.pdbx_seq_one_letter_code
_entity_poly.pdbx_strand_id
1 'polypeptide(L)' 'MSTGMICNCKQVSYADVENALHQMDKFDDVLSAFDEVQKITHCSTGCGGCHDKIMDAISEIMMA' A
#
# COMPACT_ATOMS: atom_id res chain seq x y z
N MET A 1 7.35 -7.43 9.38
CA MET A 1 6.80 -8.54 8.57
C MET A 1 5.31 -8.54 8.71
N SER A 2 4.72 -7.48 8.17
CA SER A 2 3.29 -7.39 7.98
C SER A 2 2.87 -8.44 6.94
N THR A 3 1.97 -9.35 7.30
CA THR A 3 1.42 -10.36 6.37
C THR A 3 -0.09 -10.42 6.53
N GLY A 4 -0.84 -10.53 5.43
CA GLY A 4 -2.30 -10.67 5.46
C GLY A 4 -3.06 -9.44 4.94
N MET A 5 -4.34 -9.37 5.29
CA MET A 5 -5.25 -8.32 4.80
C MET A 5 -5.04 -6.99 5.55
N ILE A 6 -4.79 -5.92 4.79
CA ILE A 6 -4.56 -4.57 5.32
C ILE A 6 -5.84 -3.73 5.24
N CYS A 7 -6.53 -3.72 4.09
CA CYS A 7 -7.80 -3.02 3.90
C CYS A 7 -8.94 -4.01 3.67
N ASN A 8 -9.84 -4.15 4.65
CA ASN A 8 -11.03 -4.98 4.50
C ASN A 8 -12.10 -4.36 3.59
N CYS A 9 -12.17 -3.03 3.47
CA CYS A 9 -13.18 -2.39 2.62
C CYS A 9 -12.97 -2.67 1.13
N LYS A 10 -11.70 -2.74 0.71
CA LYS A 10 -11.30 -2.94 -0.69
C LYS A 10 -10.59 -4.26 -0.93
N GLN A 11 -10.52 -5.12 0.10
CA GLN A 11 -9.88 -6.42 0.07
C GLN A 11 -8.41 -6.34 -0.38
N VAL A 12 -7.65 -5.39 0.18
CA VAL A 12 -6.24 -5.16 -0.13
C VAL A 12 -5.37 -5.86 0.91
N SER A 13 -4.51 -6.76 0.47
CA SER A 13 -3.52 -7.45 1.28
C SER A 13 -2.13 -6.82 1.18
N TYR A 14 -1.20 -7.24 2.03
CA TYR A 14 0.21 -6.86 1.93
C TYR A 14 0.81 -7.20 0.56
N ALA A 15 0.49 -8.38 0.03
CA ALA A 15 0.95 -8.80 -1.29
C ALA A 15 0.40 -7.89 -2.41
N ASP A 16 -0.82 -7.37 -2.26
CA ASP A 16 -1.36 -6.42 -3.23
C ASP A 16 -0.61 -5.08 -3.20
N VAL A 17 -0.20 -4.62 -2.00
CA VAL A 17 0.64 -3.42 -1.85
C VAL A 17 2.02 -3.64 -2.48
N GLU A 18 2.66 -4.77 -2.19
CA GLU A 18 3.95 -5.16 -2.78
C GLU A 18 3.89 -5.25 -4.30
N ASN A 19 2.85 -5.91 -4.84
CA ASN A 19 2.64 -6.01 -6.28
C ASN A 19 2.34 -4.65 -6.93
N ALA A 20 1.60 -3.77 -6.26
CA ALA A 20 1.34 -2.42 -6.74
C ALA A 20 2.62 -1.59 -6.77
N LEU A 21 3.46 -1.71 -5.75
CA LEU A 21 4.77 -1.07 -5.73
C LEU A 21 5.65 -1.59 -6.86
N HIS A 22 5.85 -2.91 -7.00
CA HIS A 22 6.72 -3.48 -8.04
C HIS A 22 6.32 -3.13 -9.49
N GLN A 23 5.11 -2.62 -9.73
CA GLN A 23 4.67 -2.11 -11.04
C GLN A 23 5.12 -0.66 -11.33
N MET A 24 5.67 0.05 -10.35
CA MET A 24 6.14 1.42 -10.51
C MET A 24 7.61 1.43 -10.95
N ASP A 25 7.95 2.30 -11.89
CA ASP A 25 9.32 2.45 -12.39
C ASP A 25 10.27 3.12 -11.39
N LYS A 26 9.74 4.00 -10.53
CA LYS A 26 10.49 4.75 -9.51
C LYS A 26 9.60 5.06 -8.31
N PHE A 27 10.22 5.06 -7.13
CA PHE A 27 9.65 5.53 -5.87
C PHE A 27 10.59 6.57 -5.31
N ASP A 28 10.14 7.82 -5.21
CA ASP A 28 10.96 8.91 -4.66
C ASP A 28 10.76 9.01 -3.14
N ASP A 29 9.50 8.91 -2.69
CA ASP A 29 9.14 8.90 -1.27
C ASP A 29 7.87 8.08 -1.00
N VAL A 30 7.64 7.76 0.28
CA VAL A 30 6.51 6.94 0.73
C VAL A 30 5.15 7.56 0.40
N LEU A 31 5.02 8.89 0.37
CA LEU A 31 3.76 9.56 0.05
C LEU A 31 3.41 9.38 -1.43
N SER A 32 4.39 9.58 -2.31
CA SER A 32 4.24 9.33 -3.75
C SER A 32 3.91 7.86 -4.05
N ALA A 33 4.56 6.95 -3.34
CA ALA A 33 4.30 5.52 -3.43
C ALA A 33 2.88 5.16 -2.94
N PHE A 34 2.43 5.79 -1.86
CA PHE A 34 1.05 5.65 -1.37
C PHE A 34 0.02 6.11 -2.39
N ASP A 35 0.23 7.26 -3.03
CA ASP A 35 -0.70 7.78 -4.04
C ASP A 35 -0.87 6.80 -5.21
N GLU A 36 0.21 6.20 -5.68
CA GLU A 36 0.15 5.19 -6.75
C GLU A 36 -0.47 3.87 -6.28
N VAL A 37 -0.08 3.37 -5.10
CA VAL A 37 -0.71 2.18 -4.49
C VAL A 37 -2.22 2.40 -4.30
N GLN A 38 -2.63 3.59 -3.87
CA GLN A 38 -4.04 3.95 -3.71
C GLN A 38 -4.77 3.98 -5.05
N LYS A 39 -4.15 4.48 -6.13
CA LYS A 39 -4.76 4.45 -7.46
C LYS A 39 -5.01 3.03 -7.96
N ILE A 40 -4.07 2.11 -7.71
CA ILE A 40 -4.13 0.72 -8.17
C ILE A 40 -5.10 -0.11 -7.31
N THR A 41 -4.99 -0.02 -5.98
CA THR A 41 -5.70 -0.90 -5.04
C THR A 41 -7.01 -0.29 -4.51
N HIS A 42 -7.20 1.01 -4.73
CA HIS A 42 -8.29 1.81 -4.15
C HIS A 42 -8.30 1.85 -2.61
N CYS A 43 -7.22 1.46 -1.92
CA CYS A 43 -7.16 1.52 -0.46
C CYS A 43 -7.48 2.92 0.09
N SER A 44 -7.97 3.01 1.32
CA SER A 44 -8.34 4.28 1.98
C SER A 44 -9.47 5.10 1.33
N THR A 45 -10.09 4.64 0.23
CA THR A 45 -11.31 5.27 -0.35
C THR A 45 -12.62 4.73 0.24
N GLY A 46 -12.54 3.90 1.28
CA GLY A 46 -13.68 3.37 2.04
C GLY A 46 -13.82 4.07 3.41
N CYS A 47 -13.51 3.34 4.48
CA CYS A 47 -13.54 3.90 5.84
C CYS A 47 -12.29 4.68 6.26
N GLY A 48 -11.21 4.65 5.46
CA GLY A 48 -9.93 5.30 5.75
C GLY A 48 -9.05 4.61 6.81
N GLY A 49 -9.60 3.70 7.63
CA GLY A 49 -8.88 3.09 8.77
C GLY A 49 -7.71 2.16 8.43
N CYS A 50 -7.42 1.93 7.14
CA CYS A 50 -6.24 1.19 6.70
C CYS A 50 -5.06 2.09 6.30
N HIS A 51 -5.23 3.42 6.26
CA HIS A 51 -4.23 4.35 5.72
C HIS A 51 -2.84 4.16 6.34
N ASP A 52 -2.73 4.26 7.67
CA ASP A 52 -1.44 4.11 8.37
C ASP A 52 -0.80 2.75 8.12
N LYS A 53 -1.60 1.67 8.09
CA LYS A 53 -1.09 0.32 7.82
C LYS A 53 -0.56 0.15 6.40
N ILE A 54 -1.15 0.86 5.42
CA ILE A 54 -0.63 0.86 4.05
C ILE A 54 0.68 1.66 4.01
N MET A 55 0.77 2.81 4.70
CA MET A 55 2.00 3.60 4.81
C MET A 55 3.14 2.79 5.44
N ASP A 56 2.84 2.05 6.51
CA ASP A 56 3.79 1.16 7.17
C ASP A 56 4.26 0.04 6.23
N ALA A 57 3.33 -0.62 5.52
CA ALA A 57 3.66 -1.68 4.57
C ALA A 57 4.54 -1.16 3.42
N ILE A 58 4.22 0.01 2.85
CA ILE A 58 5.05 0.64 1.81
C ILE A 58 6.46 0.92 2.33
N SER A 59 6.55 1.48 3.54
CA SER A 59 7.83 1.78 4.18
C SER A 59 8.65 0.51 4.43
N GLU A 60 8.03 -0.57 4.92
CA GLU A 60 8.66 -1.88 5.09
C GLU A 60 9.22 -2.40 3.75
N ILE A 61 8.47 -2.29 2.65
CA ILE A 61 8.86 -2.80 1.33
C ILE A 61 9.99 -1.96 0.71
N MET A 62 9.95 -0.63 0.83
CA MET A 62 10.98 0.27 0.29
C MET A 62 12.32 0.16 1.02
N MET A 63 12.32 -0.32 2.26
CA MET A 63 13.53 -0.52 3.08
C MET A 63 14.06 -1.96 3.06
N ALA A 64 13.36 -2.89 2.37
CA ALA A 64 13.74 -4.29 2.22
C ALA A 64 14.76 -4.49 1.09
#